data_AF-A0AAN7YZ31-F1
#
_entry.id   AF-A0AAN7YZ31-F1
#
_cell.length_a   1.000
_cell.length_b   1.000
_cell.length_c   1.000
_cell.angle_alpha   90.00
_cell.angle_beta   90.00
_cell.angle_gamma   90.00
#
_symmetry.space_group_name_H-M   'P 1'
#
loop_
_entity.id
_entity.type
_entity.pdbx_description
1 polymer ?
#
loop_
_entity_poly.entity_id
_entity_poly.type
_entity_poly.pdbx_seq_one_letter_code
_entity_poly.pdbx_strand_id
1 'polypeptide(L)'
;MSILAPITSTYAGILGLYYLKLSFNIGIERKKAKTSLGDGSQQLIQKIIDAGKSGKIENFSKIDYLSYDNLLRSIRAHGNFGEFVPFALLFSLICEINGISGKLLNGILFVFTLSRFAHATGLRASNIGRKIGVIVTVLSILILSILSIYIPNKDTICILGLYYLKLSIDAARQRFKSRIAIGDGTNHLVRKIISSSKTGKIEEIGKIDSHAYDNLLVAIRSQGNFGEYTIFVLLFSLICELNGVPSNILNGLLLAFTISRFAHVSGLHGSYSMGVGRKIGVLLTVITLLSLSSICIYYPNQDKIHNLIKNYQ
;
A
#
# COMPACT_ATOMS: atom_id res chain seq x y z
N MET A 1 22.58 3.92 -27.32
CA MET A 1 22.34 3.27 -26.01
C MET A 1 20.85 2.93 -25.97
N SER A 2 20.47 1.65 -26.05
CA SER A 2 19.06 1.25 -25.91
C SER A 2 18.59 1.65 -24.51
N ILE A 3 17.48 2.39 -24.42
CA ILE A 3 16.87 2.73 -23.13
C ILE A 3 16.52 1.42 -22.42
N LEU A 4 16.93 1.28 -21.16
CA LEU A 4 16.51 0.15 -20.33
C LEU A 4 15.03 0.36 -19.97
N ALA A 5 14.18 -0.57 -20.37
CA ALA A 5 12.73 -0.57 -20.11
C ALA A 5 11.95 0.71 -20.56
N PRO A 6 11.92 1.03 -21.87
CA PRO A 6 11.23 2.21 -22.40
C PRO A 6 9.70 2.19 -22.19
N ILE A 7 9.06 1.03 -22.20
CA ILE A 7 7.61 0.89 -22.00
C ILE A 7 7.28 1.23 -20.55
N THR A 8 7.91 0.54 -19.60
CA THR A 8 7.67 0.74 -18.18
C THR A 8 7.98 2.17 -17.75
N SER A 9 9.08 2.76 -18.24
CA SER A 9 9.44 4.15 -17.92
C SER A 9 8.40 5.16 -18.43
N THR A 10 7.79 4.92 -19.60
CA THR A 10 6.70 5.75 -20.12
C THR A 10 5.48 5.76 -19.19
N TYR A 11 5.00 4.57 -18.79
CA TYR A 11 3.87 4.47 -17.87
C TYR A 11 4.21 4.96 -16.46
N ALA A 12 5.44 4.74 -15.99
CA ALA A 12 5.92 5.26 -14.71
C ALA A 12 5.86 6.79 -14.68
N GLY A 13 6.24 7.47 -15.77
CA GLY A 13 6.11 8.93 -15.90
C GLY A 13 4.67 9.40 -15.80
N ILE A 14 3.75 8.79 -16.57
CA ILE A 14 2.32 9.13 -16.56
C ILE A 14 1.71 8.94 -15.16
N LEU A 15 1.96 7.77 -14.56
CA LEU A 15 1.44 7.40 -13.25
C LEU A 15 2.07 8.24 -12.13
N GLY A 16 3.35 8.62 -12.27
CA GLY A 16 4.04 9.53 -11.35
C GLY A 16 3.45 10.93 -11.35
N LEU A 17 3.16 11.50 -12.52
CA LEU A 17 2.45 12.79 -12.61
C LEU A 17 1.06 12.71 -11.96
N TYR A 18 0.36 11.59 -12.12
CA TYR A 18 -0.92 11.39 -11.47
C TYR A 18 -0.81 11.26 -9.95
N TYR A 19 0.22 10.57 -9.45
CA TYR A 19 0.51 10.49 -8.02
C TYR A 19 0.77 11.87 -7.39
N LEU A 20 1.52 12.72 -8.09
CA LEU A 20 1.73 14.13 -7.67
C LEU A 20 0.40 14.88 -7.60
N LYS A 21 -0.48 14.74 -8.60
CA LYS A 21 -1.82 15.33 -8.57
C LYS A 21 -2.62 14.88 -7.34
N LEU A 22 -2.59 13.59 -7.00
CA LEU A 22 -3.25 13.07 -5.80
C LEU A 22 -2.64 13.64 -4.51
N SER A 23 -1.32 13.81 -4.47
CA SER A 23 -0.60 14.45 -3.36
C SER A 23 -1.05 15.91 -3.17
N PHE A 24 -1.12 16.69 -4.25
CA PHE A 24 -1.61 18.07 -4.20
C PHE A 24 -3.06 18.17 -3.72
N ASN A 25 -3.93 17.24 -4.15
CA ASN A 25 -5.31 17.19 -3.68
C ASN A 25 -5.39 16.99 -2.16
N ILE A 26 -4.54 16.13 -1.57
CA ILE A 26 -4.46 16.01 -0.10
C ILE A 26 -4.08 17.36 0.51
N GLY A 27 -3.08 18.05 -0.03
CA GLY A 27 -2.66 19.37 0.48
C GLY A 27 -3.80 20.39 0.49
N ILE A 28 -4.62 20.42 -0.57
CA ILE A 28 -5.81 21.28 -0.65
C ILE A 28 -6.84 20.90 0.42
N GLU A 29 -7.17 19.61 0.55
CA GLU A 29 -8.16 19.15 1.53
C GLU A 29 -7.67 19.31 2.98
N ARG A 30 -6.36 19.20 3.23
CA ARG A 30 -5.75 19.47 4.55
C ARG A 30 -5.95 20.92 4.99
N LYS A 31 -5.79 21.87 4.06
CA LYS A 31 -6.04 23.30 4.32
C LYS A 31 -7.51 23.53 4.69
N LYS A 32 -8.45 22.93 3.95
CA LYS A 32 -9.89 23.03 4.24
C LYS A 32 -10.24 22.43 5.60
N ALA A 33 -9.73 21.24 5.91
CA ALA A 33 -9.97 20.54 7.16
C ALA A 33 -9.13 21.06 8.35
N LYS A 34 -8.31 22.10 8.15
CA LYS A 34 -7.39 22.69 9.14
C LYS A 34 -6.58 21.63 9.89
N THR A 35 -6.09 20.64 9.14
CA THR A 35 -5.40 19.47 9.69
C THR A 35 -3.99 19.39 9.10
N SER A 36 -2.98 19.65 9.94
CA SER A 36 -1.57 19.58 9.54
C SER A 36 -1.08 18.13 9.38
N LEU A 37 -1.33 17.28 10.38
CA LEU A 37 -0.84 15.89 10.45
C LEU A 37 -1.97 14.88 10.65
N GLY A 38 -1.73 13.66 10.17
CA GLY A 38 -2.69 12.55 10.26
C GLY A 38 -3.84 12.68 9.28
N ASP A 39 -4.94 12.00 9.55
CA ASP A 39 -6.14 11.95 8.72
C ASP A 39 -7.27 12.87 9.24
N GLY A 40 -6.99 13.62 10.30
CA GLY A 40 -7.92 14.53 10.94
C GLY A 40 -8.82 13.89 12.00
N SER A 41 -8.75 12.57 12.18
CA SER A 41 -9.61 11.87 13.13
C SER A 41 -9.36 12.30 14.58
N GLN A 42 -8.11 12.58 14.97
CA GLN A 42 -7.80 13.06 16.32
C GLN A 42 -8.40 14.45 16.59
N GLN A 43 -8.28 15.39 15.65
CA GLN A 43 -8.84 16.73 15.77
C GLN A 43 -10.37 16.69 15.79
N LEU A 44 -10.97 15.77 15.02
CA LEU A 44 -12.40 15.54 15.03
C LEU A 44 -12.87 14.98 16.38
N ILE A 45 -12.17 13.99 16.93
CA ILE A 45 -12.46 13.43 18.26
C ILE A 45 -12.37 14.51 19.34
N GLN A 46 -11.33 15.36 19.29
CA GLN A 46 -11.17 16.45 20.25
C GLN A 46 -12.36 17.43 20.22
N LYS A 47 -12.79 17.84 19.02
CA LYS A 47 -13.98 18.71 18.85
C LYS A 47 -15.26 18.08 19.39
N ILE A 48 -15.41 16.77 19.26
CA ILE A 48 -16.55 16.02 19.81
C ILE A 48 -16.52 16.02 21.34
N ILE A 49 -15.34 15.78 21.93
CA ILE A 49 -15.15 15.83 23.39
C ILE A 49 -15.48 17.22 23.92
N ASP A 50 -14.98 18.28 23.27
CA ASP A 50 -15.22 19.66 23.69
C ASP A 50 -16.70 20.07 23.55
N ALA A 51 -17.37 19.62 22.48
CA ALA A 51 -18.82 19.77 22.35
C ALA A 51 -19.58 19.03 23.46
N GLY A 52 -19.17 17.81 23.81
CA GLY A 52 -19.77 17.03 24.90
C GLY A 52 -19.63 17.69 26.27
N LYS A 53 -18.45 18.25 26.59
CA LYS A 53 -18.22 18.99 27.85
C LYS A 53 -19.17 20.17 28.04
N SER A 54 -19.60 20.80 26.95
CA SER A 54 -20.52 21.93 27.01
C SER A 54 -21.95 21.55 27.40
N GLY A 55 -22.32 20.27 27.32
CA GLY A 55 -23.68 19.78 27.57
C GLY A 55 -24.74 20.22 26.54
N LYS A 56 -24.39 21.07 25.56
CA LYS A 56 -25.33 21.62 24.58
C LYS A 56 -25.25 20.89 23.23
N ILE A 57 -26.37 20.32 22.81
CA ILE A 57 -26.49 19.54 21.56
C ILE A 57 -26.14 20.40 20.32
N GLU A 58 -26.40 21.71 20.35
CA GLU A 58 -26.07 22.67 19.28
C GLU A 58 -24.57 22.74 18.96
N ASN A 59 -23.69 22.34 19.88
CA ASN A 59 -22.25 22.38 19.61
C ASN A 59 -21.80 21.21 18.74
N PHE A 60 -22.56 20.11 18.70
CA PHE A 60 -22.31 19.00 17.76
C PHE A 60 -22.75 19.32 16.34
N SER A 61 -23.70 20.24 16.12
CA SER A 61 -24.13 20.64 14.78
C SER A 61 -23.10 21.55 14.09
N LYS A 62 -22.31 22.30 14.86
CA LYS A 62 -21.22 23.18 14.37
C LYS A 62 -19.98 22.43 13.88
N ILE A 63 -19.87 21.13 14.15
CA ILE A 63 -18.73 20.31 13.71
C ILE A 63 -18.87 20.05 12.20
N ASP A 64 -18.03 20.71 11.41
CA ASP A 64 -17.90 20.44 9.97
C ASP A 64 -17.22 19.08 9.77
N TYR A 65 -18.03 18.03 9.68
CA TYR A 65 -17.59 16.67 9.45
C TYR A 65 -17.22 16.42 7.96
N LEU A 66 -17.79 17.19 7.02
CA LEU A 66 -17.63 16.94 5.59
C LEU A 66 -16.21 17.23 5.11
N SER A 67 -15.55 18.27 5.65
CA SER A 67 -14.15 18.56 5.33
C SER A 67 -13.21 17.41 5.74
N TYR A 68 -13.42 16.82 6.92
CA TYR A 68 -12.66 15.64 7.36
C TYR A 68 -12.90 14.43 6.45
N ASP A 69 -14.14 14.18 6.04
CA ASP A 69 -14.44 13.09 5.11
C ASP A 69 -13.77 13.26 3.74
N ASN A 70 -13.76 14.48 3.20
CA ASN A 70 -13.12 14.77 1.92
C ASN A 70 -11.60 14.62 2.00
N LEU A 71 -10.99 15.02 3.12
CA LEU A 71 -9.57 14.77 3.40
C LEU A 71 -9.29 13.27 3.43
N LEU A 72 -10.10 12.51 4.16
CA LEU A 72 -9.96 11.05 4.27
C LEU A 72 -10.06 10.34 2.93
N ARG A 73 -11.05 10.70 2.10
CA ARG A 73 -11.18 10.15 0.74
C ARG A 73 -9.95 10.47 -0.12
N SER A 74 -9.40 11.67 -0.02
CA SER A 74 -8.20 12.07 -0.76
C SER A 74 -6.96 11.32 -0.29
N ILE A 75 -6.75 11.18 1.03
CA ILE A 75 -5.68 10.37 1.61
C ILE A 75 -5.78 8.92 1.13
N ARG A 76 -6.99 8.38 1.07
CA ARG A 76 -7.21 6.99 0.63
C ARG A 76 -7.04 6.78 -0.86
N ALA A 77 -7.46 7.73 -1.69
CA ALA A 77 -7.19 7.68 -3.13
C ALA A 77 -5.68 7.63 -3.41
N HIS A 78 -4.93 8.49 -2.71
CA HIS A 78 -3.46 8.55 -2.80
C HIS A 78 -2.79 7.29 -2.24
N GLY A 79 -3.16 6.87 -1.02
CA GLY A 79 -2.61 5.68 -0.38
C GLY A 79 -2.84 4.42 -1.22
N ASN A 80 -4.06 4.22 -1.72
CA ASN A 80 -4.35 3.12 -2.63
C ASN A 80 -3.50 3.18 -3.92
N PHE A 81 -3.26 4.37 -4.47
CA PHE A 81 -2.38 4.48 -5.62
C PHE A 81 -0.94 4.05 -5.27
N GLY A 82 -0.41 4.52 -4.14
CA GLY A 82 0.90 4.12 -3.63
C GLY A 82 1.03 2.64 -3.25
N GLU A 83 -0.08 1.97 -2.92
CA GLU A 83 -0.11 0.53 -2.58
C GLU A 83 -0.04 -0.39 -3.80
N PHE A 84 -0.52 0.03 -4.98
CA PHE A 84 -0.68 -0.86 -6.13
C PHE A 84 0.22 -0.50 -7.31
N VAL A 85 0.41 0.79 -7.59
CA VAL A 85 1.14 1.25 -8.77
C VAL A 85 2.63 0.90 -8.71
N PRO A 86 3.33 1.10 -7.58
CA PRO A 86 4.74 0.75 -7.49
C PRO A 86 5.01 -0.75 -7.73
N PHE A 87 4.12 -1.64 -7.26
CA PHE A 87 4.21 -3.08 -7.56
C PHE A 87 4.00 -3.39 -9.04
N ALA A 88 2.99 -2.80 -9.67
CA ALA A 88 2.74 -3.00 -11.09
C ALA A 88 3.93 -2.56 -11.95
N LEU A 89 4.54 -1.41 -11.62
CA LEU A 89 5.73 -0.90 -12.30
C LEU A 89 6.96 -1.76 -12.06
N LEU A 90 7.14 -2.27 -10.84
CA LEU A 90 8.27 -3.16 -10.55
C LEU A 90 8.16 -4.48 -11.30
N PHE A 91 6.98 -5.12 -11.29
CA PHE A 91 6.77 -6.36 -12.05
C PHE A 91 6.83 -6.13 -13.56
N SER A 92 6.36 -4.97 -14.06
CA SER A 92 6.49 -4.66 -15.48
C SER A 92 7.93 -4.40 -15.90
N LEU A 93 8.72 -3.72 -15.07
CA LEU A 93 10.16 -3.52 -15.28
C LEU A 93 10.86 -4.87 -15.41
N ILE A 94 10.58 -5.76 -14.47
CA ILE A 94 11.10 -7.12 -14.47
C ILE A 94 10.68 -7.84 -15.76
N CYS A 95 9.40 -7.82 -16.14
CA CYS A 95 8.93 -8.45 -17.38
C CYS A 95 9.64 -7.90 -18.63
N GLU A 96 9.84 -6.59 -18.70
CA GLU A 96 10.43 -5.91 -19.84
C GLU A 96 11.91 -6.24 -20.02
N ILE A 97 12.67 -6.23 -18.92
CA ILE A 97 14.10 -6.62 -18.93
C ILE A 97 14.26 -8.07 -19.35
N ASN A 98 13.29 -8.93 -19.02
CA ASN A 98 13.29 -10.35 -19.42
C ASN A 98 12.75 -10.61 -20.83
N GLY A 99 12.48 -9.56 -21.62
CA GLY A 99 12.10 -9.71 -23.03
C GLY A 99 10.67 -10.19 -23.25
N ILE A 100 9.76 -10.03 -22.28
CA ILE A 100 8.32 -10.25 -22.51
C ILE A 100 7.85 -9.35 -23.67
N SER A 101 6.96 -9.88 -24.50
CA SER A 101 6.42 -9.19 -25.68
C SER A 101 5.96 -7.77 -25.35
N GLY A 102 6.59 -6.78 -26.00
CA GLY A 102 6.28 -5.37 -25.77
C GLY A 102 4.83 -5.00 -26.09
N LYS A 103 4.17 -5.72 -27.02
CA LYS A 103 2.74 -5.53 -27.32
C LYS A 103 1.87 -5.96 -26.14
N LEU A 104 2.16 -7.13 -25.55
CA LEU A 104 1.46 -7.65 -24.38
C LEU A 104 1.65 -6.73 -23.17
N LEU A 105 2.89 -6.32 -22.91
CA LEU A 105 3.22 -5.46 -21.78
C LEU A 105 2.55 -4.08 -21.90
N ASN A 106 2.56 -3.48 -23.09
CA ASN A 106 1.83 -2.24 -23.38
C ASN A 106 0.34 -2.38 -23.12
N GLY A 107 -0.28 -3.46 -23.60
CA GLY A 107 -1.72 -3.70 -23.39
C GLY A 107 -2.08 -3.78 -21.90
N ILE A 108 -1.29 -4.53 -21.11
CA ILE A 108 -1.51 -4.67 -19.67
C ILE A 108 -1.36 -3.32 -18.96
N LEU A 109 -0.28 -2.57 -19.21
CA LEU A 109 -0.03 -1.28 -18.56
C LEU A 109 -1.02 -0.19 -18.99
N PHE A 110 -1.49 -0.22 -20.24
CA PHE A 110 -2.54 0.67 -20.72
C PHE A 110 -3.85 0.46 -19.96
N VAL A 111 -4.33 -0.79 -19.90
CA VAL A 111 -5.56 -1.16 -19.19
C VAL A 111 -5.43 -0.86 -17.69
N PHE A 112 -4.27 -1.18 -17.10
CA PHE A 112 -3.98 -0.84 -15.71
C PHE A 112 -4.06 0.67 -15.47
N THR A 113 -3.43 1.48 -16.30
CA THR A 113 -3.42 2.95 -16.17
C THR A 113 -4.83 3.55 -16.27
N LEU A 114 -5.64 3.11 -17.24
CA LEU A 114 -7.03 3.51 -17.35
C LEU A 114 -7.84 3.14 -16.09
N SER A 115 -7.62 1.94 -15.55
CA SER A 115 -8.28 1.50 -14.32
C SER A 115 -7.93 2.40 -13.12
N ARG A 116 -6.69 2.89 -13.03
CA ARG A 116 -6.26 3.80 -11.97
C ARG A 116 -6.92 5.17 -12.06
N PHE A 117 -7.08 5.70 -13.26
CA PHE A 117 -7.80 6.95 -13.48
C PHE A 117 -9.29 6.80 -13.16
N ALA A 118 -9.92 5.71 -13.62
CA ALA A 118 -11.33 5.41 -13.36
C ALA A 118 -11.63 5.16 -11.87
N HIS A 119 -10.73 4.50 -11.13
CA HIS A 119 -10.92 4.24 -9.71
C HIS A 119 -10.92 5.54 -8.88
N ALA A 120 -9.98 6.44 -9.16
CA ALA A 120 -9.83 7.69 -8.43
C ALA A 120 -10.95 8.70 -8.74
N THR A 121 -11.49 8.71 -9.97
CA THR A 121 -12.72 9.46 -10.30
C THR A 121 -13.97 8.81 -9.70
N GLY A 122 -14.02 7.48 -9.63
CA GLY A 122 -15.10 6.71 -9.01
C GLY A 122 -15.30 7.00 -7.50
N LEU A 123 -14.24 7.33 -6.77
CA LEU A 123 -14.32 7.79 -5.37
C LEU A 123 -15.11 9.11 -5.20
N ARG A 124 -15.32 9.86 -6.30
CA ARG A 124 -16.06 11.13 -6.33
C ARG A 124 -17.46 11.03 -6.96
N ALA A 125 -17.73 10.06 -7.84
CA ALA A 125 -18.94 10.10 -8.69
C ALA A 125 -19.75 8.80 -8.87
N SER A 126 -19.23 7.57 -8.66
CA SER A 126 -20.08 6.36 -8.73
C SER A 126 -19.44 5.07 -8.16
N ASN A 127 -20.27 4.16 -7.65
CA ASN A 127 -19.83 2.88 -7.07
C ASN A 127 -19.30 1.86 -8.08
N ILE A 128 -19.69 1.95 -9.37
CA ILE A 128 -19.38 0.94 -10.40
C ILE A 128 -17.95 1.11 -10.91
N GLY A 129 -17.54 2.34 -11.25
CA GLY A 129 -16.18 2.63 -11.70
C GLY A 129 -15.13 2.27 -10.65
N ARG A 130 -15.47 2.44 -9.36
CA ARG A 130 -14.64 1.99 -8.23
C ARG A 130 -14.44 0.48 -8.23
N LYS A 131 -15.53 -0.30 -8.35
CA LYS A 131 -15.48 -1.78 -8.31
C LYS A 131 -14.68 -2.35 -9.48
N ILE A 132 -14.97 -1.89 -10.70
CA ILE A 132 -14.26 -2.31 -11.92
C ILE A 132 -12.78 -1.95 -11.80
N GLY A 133 -12.46 -0.72 -11.38
CA GLY A 133 -11.08 -0.26 -11.22
C GLY A 133 -10.26 -1.14 -10.26
N VAL A 134 -10.85 -1.58 -9.14
CA VAL A 134 -10.18 -2.51 -8.20
C VAL A 134 -9.91 -3.86 -8.86
N ILE A 135 -10.93 -4.45 -9.48
CA ILE A 135 -10.81 -5.79 -10.10
C ILE A 135 -9.71 -5.77 -11.17
N VAL A 136 -9.73 -4.76 -12.05
CA VAL A 136 -8.74 -4.62 -13.12
C VAL A 136 -7.35 -4.38 -12.55
N THR A 137 -7.19 -3.53 -11.53
CA THR A 137 -5.90 -3.31 -10.85
C THR A 137 -5.30 -4.62 -10.33
N VAL A 138 -6.12 -5.42 -9.62
CA VAL A 138 -5.68 -6.68 -9.02
C VAL A 138 -5.33 -7.72 -10.09
N LEU A 139 -6.15 -7.84 -11.13
CA LEU A 139 -5.90 -8.77 -12.24
C LEU A 139 -4.63 -8.41 -13.02
N SER A 140 -4.40 -7.13 -13.31
CA SER A 140 -3.18 -6.69 -13.99
C SER A 140 -1.92 -7.03 -13.18
N ILE A 141 -1.93 -6.79 -11.86
CA ILE A 141 -0.80 -7.13 -10.99
C ILE A 141 -0.60 -8.64 -10.92
N LEU A 142 -1.68 -9.43 -10.86
CA LEU A 142 -1.59 -10.89 -10.89
C LEU A 142 -0.95 -11.39 -12.19
N ILE A 143 -1.41 -10.88 -13.34
CA ILE A 143 -0.85 -11.26 -14.65
C ILE A 143 0.63 -10.88 -14.72
N LEU A 144 1.01 -9.66 -14.32
CA LEU A 144 2.42 -9.24 -14.30
C LEU A 144 3.26 -10.09 -13.35
N SER A 145 2.73 -10.42 -12.17
CA SER A 145 3.40 -11.31 -11.21
C SER A 145 3.61 -12.71 -11.80
N ILE A 146 2.64 -13.26 -12.53
CA ILE A 146 2.78 -14.58 -13.18
C ILE A 146 3.78 -14.51 -14.34
N LEU A 147 3.72 -13.47 -15.17
CA LEU A 147 4.65 -13.30 -16.30
C LEU A 147 6.10 -13.11 -15.81
N SER A 148 6.28 -12.50 -14.63
CA SER A 148 7.60 -12.37 -14.00
C SER A 148 8.21 -13.69 -13.51
N ILE A 149 7.51 -14.83 -13.61
CA ILE A 149 8.01 -16.15 -13.18
C ILE A 149 9.06 -16.73 -14.16
N TYR A 150 9.21 -16.19 -15.38
CA TYR A 150 10.14 -16.76 -16.38
C TYR A 150 11.65 -16.51 -16.14
N ILE A 151 12.06 -16.16 -14.90
CA ILE A 151 13.40 -15.65 -14.51
C ILE A 151 14.16 -16.69 -13.67
N PRO A 152 15.50 -16.73 -13.60
CA PRO A 152 16.20 -17.36 -12.46
C PRO A 152 15.68 -16.80 -11.09
N ASN A 153 15.51 -17.61 -10.04
CA ASN A 153 14.91 -17.24 -8.72
C ASN A 153 13.36 -17.17 -8.63
N LYS A 154 12.68 -18.01 -9.42
CA LYS A 154 11.22 -18.11 -9.67
C LYS A 154 10.32 -18.22 -8.46
N ASP A 155 10.72 -19.00 -7.47
CA ASP A 155 9.78 -19.52 -6.48
C ASP A 155 9.44 -18.44 -5.44
N THR A 156 10.45 -17.73 -4.95
CA THR A 156 10.28 -16.82 -3.81
C THR A 156 9.56 -15.52 -4.19
N ILE A 157 9.87 -14.93 -5.34
CA ILE A 157 9.20 -13.70 -5.81
C ILE A 157 7.72 -13.97 -6.11
N CYS A 158 7.43 -15.12 -6.73
CA CYS A 158 6.06 -15.57 -6.97
C CYS A 158 5.27 -15.74 -5.67
N ILE A 159 5.87 -16.41 -4.67
CA ILE A 159 5.25 -16.60 -3.35
C ILE A 159 4.90 -15.26 -2.70
N LEU A 160 5.79 -14.27 -2.76
CA LEU A 160 5.54 -12.93 -2.21
C LEU A 160 4.40 -12.21 -2.93
N GLY A 161 4.34 -12.30 -4.27
CA GLY A 161 3.25 -11.74 -5.08
C GLY A 161 1.90 -12.38 -4.78
N LEU A 162 1.84 -13.72 -4.76
CA LEU A 162 0.63 -14.48 -4.40
C LEU A 162 0.19 -14.20 -2.96
N TYR A 163 1.15 -14.04 -2.05
CA TYR A 163 0.82 -13.70 -0.67
C TYR A 163 0.29 -12.27 -0.53
N TYR A 164 0.82 -11.30 -1.28
CA TYR A 164 0.24 -9.96 -1.34
C TYR A 164 -1.20 -9.98 -1.87
N LEU A 165 -1.47 -10.80 -2.90
CA LEU A 165 -2.82 -10.99 -3.42
C LEU A 165 -3.75 -11.56 -2.34
N LYS A 166 -3.31 -12.59 -1.61
CA LYS A 166 -4.06 -13.17 -0.48
C LYS A 166 -4.42 -12.11 0.55
N LEU A 167 -3.44 -11.32 1.01
CA LEU A 167 -3.67 -10.26 2.01
C LEU A 167 -4.62 -9.17 1.48
N SER A 168 -4.51 -8.82 0.20
CA SER A 168 -5.39 -7.84 -0.45
C SER A 168 -6.83 -8.34 -0.54
N ILE A 169 -7.02 -9.63 -0.86
CA ILE A 169 -8.34 -10.28 -0.86
C ILE A 169 -8.91 -10.32 0.55
N ASP A 170 -8.10 -10.68 1.56
CA ASP A 170 -8.56 -10.74 2.94
C ASP A 170 -8.97 -9.36 3.47
N ALA A 171 -8.19 -8.31 3.18
CA ALA A 171 -8.57 -6.94 3.49
C ALA A 171 -9.89 -6.54 2.79
N ALA A 172 -10.05 -6.88 1.50
CA ALA A 172 -11.29 -6.61 0.78
C ALA A 172 -12.50 -7.37 1.38
N ARG A 173 -12.34 -8.65 1.71
CA ARG A 173 -13.37 -9.47 2.37
C ARG A 173 -13.80 -8.87 3.71
N GLN A 174 -12.85 -8.46 4.55
CA GLN A 174 -13.17 -7.82 5.83
C GLN A 174 -13.91 -6.48 5.64
N ARG A 175 -13.58 -5.70 4.60
CA ARG A 175 -14.32 -4.47 4.25
C ARG A 175 -15.77 -4.74 3.89
N PHE A 176 -16.04 -5.79 3.11
CA PHE A 176 -17.41 -6.19 2.78
C PHE A 176 -18.17 -6.65 4.02
N LYS A 177 -17.56 -7.50 4.86
CA LYS A 177 -18.18 -8.01 6.09
C LYS A 177 -18.54 -6.90 7.06
N SER A 178 -17.65 -5.93 7.23
CA SER A 178 -17.81 -4.78 8.14
C SER A 178 -18.62 -3.61 7.55
N ARG A 179 -18.97 -3.66 6.25
CA ARG A 179 -19.62 -2.57 5.50
C ARG A 179 -18.82 -1.25 5.51
N ILE A 180 -17.50 -1.32 5.68
CA ILE A 180 -16.60 -0.16 5.70
C ILE A 180 -15.90 -0.05 4.35
N ALA A 181 -16.42 0.84 3.51
CA ALA A 181 -15.89 1.05 2.17
C ALA A 181 -14.51 1.72 2.14
N ILE A 182 -14.23 2.59 3.13
CA ILE A 182 -13.05 3.46 3.17
C ILE A 182 -12.56 3.57 4.62
N GLY A 183 -11.25 3.54 4.83
CA GLY A 183 -10.67 3.69 6.16
C GLY A 183 -10.41 2.36 6.87
N ASP A 184 -10.10 2.46 8.15
CA ASP A 184 -10.10 1.37 9.14
C ASP A 184 -11.46 1.25 9.86
N GLY A 185 -12.38 2.18 9.59
CA GLY A 185 -13.70 2.24 10.19
C GLY A 185 -13.85 3.21 11.35
N THR A 186 -12.75 3.81 11.83
CA THR A 186 -12.77 4.84 12.88
C THR A 186 -13.74 5.97 12.50
N ASN A 187 -13.71 6.41 11.25
CA ASN A 187 -14.59 7.48 10.79
C ASN A 187 -16.06 7.09 10.68
N HIS A 188 -16.36 5.81 10.42
CA HIS A 188 -17.73 5.31 10.44
C HIS A 188 -18.27 5.24 11.87
N LEU A 189 -17.45 4.81 12.83
CA LEU A 189 -17.77 4.82 14.25
C LEU A 189 -18.05 6.26 14.74
N VAL A 190 -17.17 7.21 14.40
CA VAL A 190 -17.32 8.62 14.74
C VAL A 190 -18.61 9.21 14.14
N ARG A 191 -18.94 8.90 12.88
CA ARG A 191 -20.22 9.35 12.28
C ARG A 191 -21.42 8.88 13.07
N LYS A 192 -21.46 7.58 13.42
CA LYS A 192 -22.58 7.00 14.18
C LYS A 192 -22.73 7.69 15.53
N ILE A 193 -21.63 7.92 16.24
CA ILE A 193 -21.63 8.62 17.52
C ILE A 193 -22.23 10.03 17.36
N ILE A 194 -21.77 10.80 16.35
CA ILE A 194 -22.28 12.16 16.11
C ILE A 194 -23.78 12.12 15.74
N SER A 195 -24.19 11.23 14.84
CA SER A 195 -25.59 11.16 14.40
C SER A 195 -26.52 10.76 15.55
N SER A 196 -26.13 9.78 16.35
CA SER A 196 -26.93 9.32 17.50
C SER A 196 -26.94 10.37 18.62
N SER A 197 -25.86 11.13 18.80
CA SER A 197 -25.83 12.27 19.74
C SER A 197 -26.75 13.40 19.29
N LYS A 198 -26.83 13.69 17.99
CA LYS A 198 -27.74 14.73 17.43
C LYS A 198 -29.21 14.36 17.57
N THR A 199 -29.55 13.07 17.50
CA THR A 199 -30.94 12.58 17.59
C THR A 199 -31.36 12.21 19.01
N GLY A 200 -30.47 12.34 20.01
CA GLY A 200 -30.72 11.95 21.39
C GLY A 200 -30.76 10.44 21.63
N LYS A 201 -30.44 9.61 20.62
CA LYS A 201 -30.50 8.14 20.69
C LYS A 201 -29.19 7.53 21.20
N ILE A 202 -28.81 7.86 22.43
CA ILE A 202 -27.52 7.43 23.02
C ILE A 202 -27.43 5.90 23.12
N GLU A 203 -28.55 5.19 23.31
CA GLU A 203 -28.60 3.73 23.34
C GLU A 203 -28.10 3.05 22.04
N GLU A 204 -28.16 3.74 20.89
CA GLU A 204 -27.62 3.21 19.63
C GLU A 204 -26.08 3.17 19.63
N ILE A 205 -25.42 3.98 20.45
CA ILE A 205 -23.96 3.98 20.60
C ILE A 205 -23.49 2.68 21.28
N GLY A 206 -24.20 2.24 22.31
CA GLY A 206 -23.90 0.99 23.02
C GLY A 206 -24.08 -0.28 22.18
N LYS A 207 -24.79 -0.19 21.04
CA LYS A 207 -25.03 -1.30 20.10
C LYS A 207 -23.93 -1.43 19.02
N ILE A 208 -22.91 -0.56 19.03
CA ILE A 208 -21.83 -0.61 18.05
C ILE A 208 -20.85 -1.72 18.43
N ASP A 209 -20.81 -2.79 17.63
CA ASP A 209 -19.78 -3.82 17.74
C ASP A 209 -18.40 -3.29 17.34
N SER A 210 -17.55 -3.01 18.33
CA SER A 210 -16.17 -2.54 18.12
C SER A 210 -15.25 -3.63 17.58
N HIS A 211 -15.53 -4.91 17.85
CA HIS A 211 -14.67 -6.03 17.43
C HIS A 211 -14.73 -6.31 15.92
N ALA A 212 -15.83 -5.93 15.26
CA ALA A 212 -15.91 -5.94 13.81
C ALA A 212 -14.82 -5.08 13.14
N TYR A 213 -14.35 -4.03 13.82
CA TYR A 213 -13.31 -3.13 13.33
C TYR A 213 -11.90 -3.66 13.56
N ASP A 214 -11.67 -4.45 14.62
CA ASP A 214 -10.35 -5.03 14.93
C ASP A 214 -9.87 -5.97 13.81
N ASN A 215 -10.75 -6.85 13.33
CA ASN A 215 -10.42 -7.77 12.23
C ASN A 215 -10.09 -7.03 10.93
N LEU A 216 -10.84 -5.97 10.64
CA LEU A 216 -10.56 -5.12 9.48
C LEU A 216 -9.21 -4.39 9.65
N LEU A 217 -8.94 -3.86 10.85
CA LEU A 217 -7.69 -3.17 11.17
C LEU A 217 -6.49 -4.11 10.98
N VAL A 218 -6.57 -5.34 11.51
CA VAL A 218 -5.52 -6.35 11.36
C VAL A 218 -5.29 -6.68 9.89
N ALA A 219 -6.34 -6.86 9.09
CA ALA A 219 -6.21 -7.15 7.67
C ALA A 219 -5.56 -5.99 6.90
N ILE A 220 -6.00 -4.74 7.13
CA ILE A 220 -5.42 -3.54 6.51
C ILE A 220 -3.95 -3.38 6.91
N ARG A 221 -3.62 -3.54 8.19
CA ARG A 221 -2.25 -3.45 8.71
C ARG A 221 -1.36 -4.54 8.14
N SER A 222 -1.87 -5.77 8.01
CA SER A 222 -1.14 -6.89 7.43
C SER A 222 -0.81 -6.62 5.96
N GLN A 223 -1.81 -6.22 5.17
CA GLN A 223 -1.64 -5.88 3.76
C GLN A 223 -0.71 -4.69 3.55
N GLY A 224 -0.94 -3.57 4.25
CA GLY A 224 -0.17 -2.33 4.10
C GLY A 224 1.31 -2.52 4.46
N ASN A 225 1.58 -3.11 5.63
CA ASN A 225 2.97 -3.39 6.05
C ASN A 225 3.65 -4.35 5.07
N PHE A 226 2.94 -5.37 4.58
CA PHE A 226 3.53 -6.25 3.57
C PHE A 226 3.90 -5.47 2.30
N GLY A 227 2.99 -4.64 1.80
CA GLY A 227 3.21 -3.80 0.62
C GLY A 227 4.44 -2.88 0.76
N GLU A 228 4.54 -2.19 1.89
CA GLU A 228 5.61 -1.23 2.16
C GLU A 228 7.00 -1.87 2.17
N TYR A 229 7.19 -3.01 2.83
CA TYR A 229 8.53 -3.61 2.92
C TYR A 229 8.89 -4.46 1.71
N THR A 230 7.92 -5.19 1.13
CA THR A 230 8.18 -6.10 0.00
C THR A 230 8.67 -5.34 -1.21
N ILE A 231 8.18 -4.12 -1.45
CA ILE A 231 8.64 -3.35 -2.61
C ILE A 231 10.12 -2.97 -2.50
N PHE A 232 10.58 -2.53 -1.33
CA PHE A 232 12.00 -2.20 -1.13
C PHE A 232 12.88 -3.44 -1.24
N VAL A 233 12.45 -4.56 -0.66
CA VAL A 233 13.19 -5.84 -0.74
C VAL A 233 13.32 -6.30 -2.18
N LEU A 234 12.22 -6.29 -2.97
CA LEU A 234 12.26 -6.70 -4.37
C LEU A 234 13.09 -5.72 -5.21
N LEU A 235 12.98 -4.41 -4.97
CA LEU A 235 13.77 -3.41 -5.67
C LEU A 235 15.27 -3.57 -5.40
N PHE A 236 15.66 -3.73 -4.12
CA PHE A 236 17.06 -3.93 -3.77
C PHE A 236 17.60 -5.27 -4.25
N SER A 237 16.78 -6.32 -4.21
CA SER A 237 17.15 -7.62 -4.78
C SER A 237 17.41 -7.51 -6.28
N LEU A 238 16.55 -6.79 -7.02
CA LEU A 238 16.76 -6.54 -8.45
C LEU A 238 18.06 -5.76 -8.69
N ILE A 239 18.32 -4.70 -7.91
CA ILE A 239 19.57 -3.94 -8.03
C ILE A 239 20.79 -4.81 -7.73
N CYS A 240 20.73 -5.65 -6.69
CA CYS A 240 21.80 -6.58 -6.35
C CYS A 240 22.06 -7.59 -7.49
N GLU A 241 21.01 -8.17 -8.05
CA GLU A 241 21.10 -9.11 -9.17
C GLU A 241 21.73 -8.44 -10.41
N LEU A 242 21.30 -7.22 -10.74
CA LEU A 242 21.88 -6.44 -11.84
C LEU A 242 23.36 -6.07 -11.60
N ASN A 243 23.79 -5.97 -10.35
CA ASN A 243 25.20 -5.76 -9.99
C ASN A 243 26.00 -7.08 -9.89
N GLY A 244 25.43 -8.22 -10.24
CA GLY A 244 26.14 -9.51 -10.26
C GLY A 244 26.28 -10.19 -8.89
N VAL A 245 25.43 -9.85 -7.91
CA VAL A 245 25.43 -10.53 -6.62
C VAL A 245 25.06 -12.01 -6.78
N PRO A 246 25.79 -12.95 -6.14
CA PRO A 246 25.50 -14.38 -6.21
C PRO A 246 24.06 -14.73 -5.84
N SER A 247 23.41 -15.55 -6.68
CA SER A 247 22.00 -15.90 -6.54
C SER A 247 21.68 -16.65 -5.24
N ASN A 248 22.63 -17.40 -4.68
CA ASN A 248 22.47 -18.08 -3.39
C ASN A 248 22.26 -17.09 -2.24
N ILE A 249 22.99 -15.97 -2.21
CA ILE A 249 22.83 -14.91 -1.20
C ILE A 249 21.44 -14.29 -1.33
N LEU A 250 21.04 -13.94 -2.56
CA LEU A 250 19.73 -13.34 -2.83
C LEU A 250 18.59 -14.29 -2.45
N ASN A 251 18.68 -15.57 -2.81
CA ASN A 251 17.67 -16.57 -2.46
C ASN A 251 17.55 -16.77 -0.96
N GLY A 252 18.67 -16.79 -0.23
CA GLY A 252 18.65 -16.87 1.23
C GLY A 252 17.96 -15.67 1.87
N LEU A 253 18.26 -14.45 1.39
CA LEU A 253 17.65 -13.22 1.89
C LEU A 253 16.16 -13.12 1.56
N LEU A 254 15.75 -13.47 0.35
CA LEU A 254 14.35 -13.49 -0.07
C LEU A 254 13.54 -14.56 0.68
N LEU A 255 14.13 -15.74 0.95
CA LEU A 255 13.50 -16.79 1.75
C LEU A 255 13.33 -16.33 3.21
N ALA A 256 14.36 -15.76 3.81
CA ALA A 256 14.31 -15.21 5.16
C ALA A 256 13.24 -14.11 5.28
N PHE A 257 13.15 -13.23 4.27
CA PHE A 257 12.09 -12.22 4.20
C PHE A 257 10.70 -12.86 4.08
N THR A 258 10.54 -13.88 3.25
CA THR A 258 9.27 -14.58 3.09
C THR A 258 8.79 -15.17 4.41
N ILE A 259 9.65 -15.93 5.10
CA ILE A 259 9.36 -16.48 6.45
C ILE A 259 8.98 -15.37 7.43
N SER A 260 9.75 -14.28 7.41
CA SER A 260 9.52 -13.11 8.24
C SER A 260 8.13 -12.48 8.03
N ARG A 261 7.67 -12.38 6.79
CA ARG A 261 6.34 -11.83 6.47
C ARG A 261 5.21 -12.74 6.94
N PHE A 262 5.34 -14.05 6.79
CA PHE A 262 4.38 -15.00 7.36
C PHE A 262 4.33 -14.94 8.88
N ALA A 263 5.49 -14.88 9.55
CA ALA A 263 5.57 -14.75 11.01
C ALA A 263 4.92 -13.45 11.50
N HIS A 264 5.19 -12.33 10.81
CA HIS A 264 4.64 -11.02 11.16
C HIS A 264 3.10 -11.02 11.16
N VAL A 265 2.49 -11.48 10.06
CA VAL A 265 1.03 -11.52 9.91
C VAL A 265 0.40 -12.49 10.91
N SER A 266 1.04 -13.63 11.17
CA SER A 266 0.58 -14.58 12.19
C SER A 266 0.58 -13.94 13.59
N GLY A 267 1.60 -13.13 13.90
CA GLY A 267 1.67 -12.40 15.18
C GLY A 267 0.64 -11.28 15.35
N LEU A 268 0.16 -10.68 14.25
CA LEU A 268 -0.90 -9.66 14.30
C LEU A 268 -2.27 -10.25 14.71
N HIS A 269 -2.48 -11.55 14.54
CA HIS A 269 -3.69 -12.23 14.99
C HIS A 269 -3.67 -12.59 16.49
N GLY A 270 -2.54 -12.38 17.19
CA GLY A 270 -2.47 -12.54 18.63
C GLY A 270 -3.22 -11.43 19.39
N SER A 271 -3.46 -11.63 20.69
CA SER A 271 -4.14 -10.65 21.54
C SER A 271 -3.51 -9.26 21.43
N TYR A 272 -4.34 -8.24 21.20
CA TYR A 272 -3.93 -6.85 20.99
C TYR A 272 -2.90 -6.65 19.86
N SER A 273 -2.82 -7.58 18.89
CA SER A 273 -1.80 -7.59 17.84
C SER A 273 -0.35 -7.69 18.37
N MET A 274 -0.14 -8.35 19.52
CA MET A 274 1.16 -8.45 20.21
C MET A 274 1.79 -9.86 20.20
N GLY A 275 1.36 -10.75 19.30
CA GLY A 275 1.90 -12.11 19.21
C GLY A 275 3.40 -12.15 18.91
N VAL A 276 4.09 -13.20 19.41
CA VAL A 276 5.55 -13.36 19.28
C VAL A 276 6.02 -13.34 17.82
N GLY A 277 5.23 -13.90 16.91
CA GLY A 277 5.50 -13.87 15.46
C GLY A 277 5.69 -12.46 14.90
N ARG A 278 5.04 -11.44 15.49
CA ARG A 278 5.19 -10.03 15.08
C ARG A 278 6.60 -9.54 15.36
N LYS A 279 7.15 -9.83 16.55
CA LYS A 279 8.50 -9.40 16.95
C LYS A 279 9.56 -10.05 16.05
N ILE A 280 9.45 -11.36 15.84
CA ILE A 280 10.33 -12.12 14.95
C ILE A 280 10.25 -11.59 13.52
N GLY A 281 9.02 -11.39 13.03
CA GLY A 281 8.77 -10.85 11.70
C GLY A 281 9.33 -9.44 11.50
N VAL A 282 9.22 -8.54 12.48
CA VAL A 282 9.83 -7.21 12.40
C VAL A 282 11.36 -7.31 12.37
N LEU A 283 11.97 -8.12 13.25
CA LEU A 283 13.42 -8.25 13.35
C LEU A 283 14.02 -8.79 12.04
N LEU A 284 13.51 -9.90 11.50
CA LEU A 284 14.00 -10.43 10.23
C LEU A 284 13.74 -9.46 9.05
N THR A 285 12.61 -8.75 9.09
CA THR A 285 12.34 -7.47 8.40
C THR A 285 13.57 -6.60 8.18
N VAL A 286 13.99 -6.05 9.31
CA VAL A 286 15.05 -5.06 9.37
C VAL A 286 16.38 -5.69 8.95
N ILE A 287 16.67 -6.91 9.39
CA ILE A 287 17.90 -7.61 9.02
C ILE A 287 17.98 -7.80 7.50
N THR A 288 16.93 -8.29 6.83
CA THR A 288 16.97 -8.48 5.38
C THR A 288 17.17 -7.16 4.63
N LEU A 289 16.47 -6.10 5.03
CA LEU A 289 16.62 -4.79 4.40
C LEU A 289 18.01 -4.20 4.60
N LEU A 290 18.57 -4.29 5.81
CA LEU A 290 19.93 -3.84 6.10
C LEU A 290 20.96 -4.63 5.29
N SER A 291 20.81 -5.96 5.20
CA SER A 291 21.69 -6.81 4.40
C SER A 291 21.63 -6.42 2.91
N LEU A 292 20.43 -6.32 2.33
CA LEU A 292 20.27 -5.92 0.93
C LEU A 292 20.80 -4.52 0.67
N SER A 293 20.51 -3.56 1.55
CA SER A 293 21.03 -2.19 1.45
C SER A 293 22.56 -2.17 1.52
N SER A 294 23.18 -2.95 2.40
CA SER A 294 24.63 -3.02 2.55
C SER A 294 25.29 -3.65 1.32
N ILE A 295 24.68 -4.71 0.79
CA ILE A 295 25.13 -5.36 -0.46
C ILE A 295 25.02 -4.39 -1.64
N CYS A 296 23.90 -3.67 -1.75
CA CYS A 296 23.70 -2.63 -2.76
C CYS A 296 24.76 -1.52 -2.68
N ILE A 297 25.36 -1.25 -1.52
CA ILE A 297 26.46 -0.28 -1.37
C ILE A 297 27.81 -0.90 -1.75
N TYR A 298 28.03 -2.16 -1.39
CA TYR A 298 29.30 -2.85 -1.56
C TYR A 298 29.57 -3.30 -3.01
N TYR A 299 28.58 -3.89 -3.68
CA TYR A 299 28.74 -4.52 -4.99
C TYR A 299 28.94 -3.59 -6.22
N PRO A 300 28.33 -2.38 -6.30
CA PRO A 300 28.50 -1.49 -7.46
C PRO A 300 29.94 -1.02 -7.72
N ASN A 301 30.84 -1.30 -6.78
CA ASN A 301 32.20 -0.79 -6.77
C ASN A 301 33.25 -1.77 -7.31
N GLN A 302 32.95 -3.04 -7.59
CA GLN A 302 34.03 -3.95 -8.01
C GLN A 302 34.48 -3.69 -9.45
N ASP A 303 33.58 -3.59 -10.43
CA ASP A 303 33.99 -3.36 -11.82
C ASP A 303 34.44 -1.91 -12.09
N LYS A 304 33.84 -0.91 -11.43
CA LYS A 304 34.27 0.49 -11.58
C LYS A 304 35.58 0.79 -10.85
N ILE A 305 35.82 0.28 -9.63
CA ILE A 305 37.09 0.48 -8.93
C ILE A 305 38.20 -0.34 -9.58
N HIS A 306 37.94 -1.58 -10.01
CA HIS A 306 38.95 -2.40 -10.68
C HIS A 306 39.35 -1.80 -12.05
N ASN A 307 38.41 -1.25 -12.81
CA ASN A 307 38.71 -0.51 -14.05
C ASN A 307 39.33 0.87 -13.78
N LEU A 308 39.01 1.55 -12.68
CA LEU A 308 39.69 2.78 -12.26
C LEU A 308 41.14 2.51 -11.84
N ILE A 309 41.44 1.40 -11.16
CA ILE A 309 42.80 1.04 -10.76
C ILE A 309 43.63 0.58 -11.97
N LYS A 310 43.05 -0.19 -12.90
CA LYS A 310 43.75 -0.61 -14.14
C LYS A 310 44.04 0.52 -15.13
N ASN A 311 43.26 1.60 -15.13
CA ASN A 311 43.52 2.76 -15.99
C ASN A 311 44.59 3.73 -15.43
N TYR A 312 45.13 3.44 -14.24
CA TYR A 312 46.21 4.22 -13.58
C TYR A 312 47.49 3.39 -13.32
N GLN A 313 47.57 2.16 -13.86
CA GLN A 313 48.78 1.32 -13.91
C GLN A 313 49.24 1.16 -15.35
#